data_AF-A0A9X4E8C7-F1
#
_entry.id   AF-A0A9X4E8C7-F1
#
_cell.length_a   1.000
_cell.length_b   1.000
_cell.length_c   1.000
_cell.angle_alpha   90.00
_cell.angle_beta   90.00
_cell.angle_gamma   90.00
#
_symmetry.space_group_name_H-M   'P 1'
#
loop_
_entity.id
_entity.type
_entity.pdbx_description
1 polymer ?
#
loop_
_entity_poly.entity_id
_entity_poly.type
_entity_poly.pdbx_seq_one_letter_code
_entity_poly.pdbx_strand_id
1 'polypeptide(L)' 'MSKTLPTPGLEDEAAAELVALTAAVEKARQNKRGVPHSEMREWLLELAEGRFDAPPPKARNL' A
#
# COMPACT_ATOMS: atom_id res chain seq x y z
N MET A 1 20.79 2.33 35.55
CA MET A 1 19.58 3.05 35.13
C MET A 1 20.00 4.09 34.09
N SER A 2 20.12 3.70 32.82
CA SER A 2 20.48 4.63 31.74
C SER A 2 19.23 5.39 31.32
N LYS A 3 19.27 6.71 31.48
CA LYS A 3 18.18 7.63 31.13
C LYS A 3 18.30 7.90 29.63
N THR A 4 17.39 7.37 28.82
CA THR A 4 17.30 7.71 27.39
C THR A 4 16.93 9.18 27.29
N LEU A 5 17.85 10.00 26.75
CA LEU A 5 17.56 11.39 26.43
C LEU A 5 16.72 11.43 25.16
N PRO A 6 15.66 12.26 25.09
CA PRO A 6 14.94 12.48 23.84
C PRO A 6 15.95 13.06 22.84
N THR A 7 16.12 12.37 21.71
CA THR A 7 17.05 12.80 20.68
C THR A 7 16.36 13.93 19.90
N PRO A 8 16.83 15.18 20.01
CA PRO A 8 16.19 16.30 19.32
C PRO A 8 16.36 16.09 17.81
N GLY A 9 15.25 16.09 17.06
CA GLY A 9 15.24 15.96 15.61
C GLY A 9 14.57 14.69 15.05
N LEU A 10 14.46 13.61 15.84
CA LEU A 10 13.74 12.40 15.38
C LEU A 10 12.21 12.57 15.37
N GLU A 11 11.68 13.40 16.27
CA GLU A 11 10.24 13.71 16.31
C GLU A 11 9.81 14.51 15.07
N ASP A 12 10.68 15.40 14.58
CA ASP A 12 10.43 16.22 13.38
C ASP A 12 10.49 15.39 12.09
N GLU A 13 11.40 14.43 12.02
CA GLU A 13 11.51 13.49 10.90
C GLU A 13 10.30 12.55 10.83
N ALA A 14 9.91 11.94 11.95
CA ALA A 14 8.72 11.09 12.02
C ALA A 14 7.43 11.86 11.66
N ALA A 15 7.33 13.13 12.07
CA ALA A 15 6.23 14.00 11.69
C ALA A 15 6.22 14.28 10.18
N ALA A 16 7.38 14.55 9.58
CA ALA A 16 7.50 14.77 8.14
C ALA A 16 7.17 13.51 7.33
N GLU A 17 7.63 12.33 7.77
CA GLU A 17 7.29 11.04 7.15
C GLU A 17 5.79 10.76 7.21
N LEU A 18 5.15 11.02 8.36
CA LEU A 18 3.71 10.83 8.51
C LEU A 18 2.90 11.76 7.59
N VAL A 19 3.34 13.01 7.41
CA VAL A 19 2.72 13.95 6.47
C VAL A 19 2.87 13.44 5.03
N ALA A 20 4.06 12.98 4.64
CA ALA A 20 4.31 12.43 3.31
C ALA A 20 3.46 11.17 3.05
N LEU A 21 3.35 10.27 4.03
CA LEU A 21 2.52 9.07 3.95
C LEU A 21 1.03 9.43 3.83
N THR A 22 0.55 10.35 4.65
CA THR A 22 -0.85 10.82 4.62
C THR A 22 -1.19 11.39 3.25
N ALA A 23 -0.35 12.26 2.70
CA ALA A 23 -0.53 12.84 1.37
C ALA A 23 -0.52 11.78 0.25
N ALA A 24 0.37 10.79 0.35
CA ALA A 24 0.42 9.68 -0.60
C ALA A 24 -0.86 8.82 -0.55
N VAL A 25 -1.38 8.54 0.64
CA VAL A 25 -2.64 7.80 0.83
C VAL A 25 -3.83 8.58 0.28
N GLU A 26 -3.92 9.89 0.55
CA GLU A 26 -5.00 10.72 0.02
C GLU A 26 -4.98 10.77 -1.51
N LYS A 27 -3.79 10.94 -2.10
CA LYS A 27 -3.61 10.88 -3.56
C LYS A 27 -3.99 9.51 -4.12
N ALA A 28 -3.63 8.42 -3.44
CA ALA A 28 -4.00 7.07 -3.85
C ALA A 28 -5.52 6.85 -3.80
N ARG A 29 -6.22 7.38 -2.79
CA ARG A 29 -7.69 7.29 -2.66
C ARG A 29 -8.43 8.00 -3.78
N GLN A 30 -7.84 9.04 -4.37
CA GLN A 30 -8.42 9.72 -5.54
C GLN A 30 -8.41 8.84 -6.79
N ASN A 31 -7.54 7.82 -6.85
CA ASN A 31 -7.55 6.85 -7.94
C ASN A 31 -8.67 5.82 -7.72
N LYS A 32 -9.80 6.04 -8.40
CA LYS A 32 -10.97 5.13 -8.37
C LYS A 32 -10.77 3.85 -9.19
N ARG A 33 -9.60 3.65 -9.82
CA ARG A 33 -9.33 2.43 -10.57
C ARG A 33 -9.03 1.30 -9.59
N GLY A 34 -9.86 0.27 -9.61
CA GLY A 34 -9.71 -0.93 -8.82
C GLY A 34 -9.89 -2.19 -9.65
N VAL A 35 -9.72 -3.34 -9.00
CA VAL A 35 -10.06 -4.65 -9.54
C VAL A 35 -11.18 -5.22 -8.68
N PRO A 36 -12.27 -5.77 -9.28
CA PRO A 36 -13.28 -6.47 -8.51
C PRO A 36 -12.66 -7.60 -7.67
N HIS A 37 -13.08 -7.74 -6.42
CA HIS A 37 -12.51 -8.74 -5.51
C HIS A 37 -12.57 -10.16 -6.10
N SER A 38 -13.65 -10.50 -6.82
CA SER A 38 -13.82 -11.79 -7.49
C SER A 38 -12.73 -12.08 -8.53
N GLU A 39 -12.37 -11.09 -9.36
CA GLU A 39 -11.33 -11.24 -10.39
C GLU A 39 -9.94 -11.39 -9.77
N MET A 40 -9.67 -10.64 -8.68
CA MET A 40 -8.40 -10.79 -7.96
C MET A 40 -8.30 -12.18 -7.30
N ARG A 41 -9.39 -12.66 -6.70
CA ARG A 41 -9.44 -14.00 -6.11
C ARG A 41 -9.21 -15.09 -7.15
N GLU A 42 -9.83 -14.99 -8.32
CA GLU A 42 -9.66 -15.95 -9.41
C GLU A 42 -8.20 -16.03 -9.85
N TRP A 43 -7.57 -14.87 -10.11
CA TRP A 43 -6.17 -14.82 -10.50
C TRP A 43 -5.22 -15.40 -9.43
N LEU A 44 -5.46 -15.10 -8.14
CA LEU A 44 -4.66 -15.66 -7.06
C LEU A 44 -4.78 -17.19 -6.94
N LEU A 45 -5.95 -17.75 -7.26
CA LEU A 45 -6.11 -19.20 -7.32
C LEU A 45 -5.30 -19.81 -8.47
N GLU A 46 -5.25 -19.15 -9.63
CA GLU A 46 -4.41 -19.62 -10.74
C GLU A 46 -2.91 -19.63 -10.38
N LEU A 47 -2.44 -18.58 -9.69
CA LEU A 47 -1.07 -18.53 -9.18
C LEU A 47 -0.78 -19.65 -8.17
N ALA A 48 -1.73 -19.93 -7.28
CA ALA A 48 -1.61 -21.01 -6.30
C ALA A 48 -1.53 -22.40 -6.97
N GLU A 49 -2.14 -22.55 -8.16
CA GLU A 49 -2.06 -23.74 -9.01
C GLU A 49 -0.78 -23.80 -9.86
N GLY A 50 0.13 -22.83 -9.71
CA GLY A 50 1.41 -22.77 -10.42
C GLY A 50 1.34 -22.12 -11.80
N ARG A 51 0.21 -21.50 -12.19
CA ARG A 51 0.08 -20.75 -13.45
C ARG A 51 0.64 -19.33 -13.28
N PHE A 52 1.96 -19.21 -13.10
CA PHE A 52 2.60 -17.91 -12.86
C PHE A 52 2.54 -16.94 -14.05
N ASP A 53 2.30 -17.45 -15.27
CA ASP A 53 2.11 -16.65 -16.48
C ASP A 53 0.67 -16.12 -16.64
N ALA A 54 -0.24 -16.44 -15.72
CA ALA A 54 -1.61 -15.93 -15.74
C ALA A 54 -1.60 -14.40 -15.67
N PRO A 55 -2.26 -13.70 -16.62
CA PRO A 55 -2.22 -12.24 -16.64
C PRO A 55 -2.99 -11.67 -15.45
N PRO A 56 -2.43 -10.69 -14.72
CA PRO A 56 -3.16 -10.05 -13.63
C PRO A 56 -4.39 -9.30 -14.15
N PRO A 57 -5.47 -9.24 -13.35
CA PRO A 57 -6.68 -8.51 -13.72
C PRO A 57 -6.38 -7.01 -13.88
N LYS A 58 -7.02 -6.39 -14.87
CA LYS A 58 -6.76 -4.99 -15.23
C LYS A 58 -7.57 -4.04 -14.34
N ALA A 59 -6.89 -3.07 -13.73
CA ALA A 59 -7.53 -2.02 -12.95
C ALA A 59 -8.41 -1.12 -13.84
N ARG A 60 -9.67 -0.97 -13.44
CA ARG A 60 -10.72 -0.22 -14.15
C ARG A 60 -11.50 0.66 -13.17
N ASN A 61 -12.22 1.67 -13.67
CA ASN A 61 -13.12 2.43 -12.81
C ASN A 61 -14.22 1.48 -12.31
N LEU A 62 -14.35 1.37 -10.98
CA LEU A 62 -15.39 0.58 -10.31
C LEU A 62 -16.60 1.46 -9.97
#